data_AF-A0A3B6EEC8-F1
#
_entry.id   AF-A0A3B6EEC8-F1
#
_cell.length_a   1.000
_cell.length_b   1.000
_cell.length_c   1.000
_cell.angle_alpha   90.00
_cell.angle_beta   90.00
_cell.angle_gamma   90.00
#
_symmetry.space_group_name_H-M   'P 1'
#
loop_
_entity.id
_entity.type
_entity.pdbx_description
1 polymer ?
#
loop_
_entity_poly.entity_id
_entity_poly.type
_entity_poly.pdbx_seq_one_letter_code
_entity_poly.pdbx_strand_id
1 'polypeptide(L)'
;MADASVAGGSMDDYPTIDPTSFDVVLCGTGLPESILAAACAAAGKTVLHVDPDPFYGSFYSSIPLPSVPSILSPNSSTPCPPSTTASSSATAAYTAVDLERRSLYSEVETSGTVPEPSRRFTVDLVGPRVLYCADEAVDLLLRSGGSHHVEFKSVEGGSLIYWDGALCPVPDSRQAIFMDSTHRSKEKLNLRDNLKEKTLLFRFFKLVQSHIAASSSGDKDGEGEASGKISEEDLDLPFIEFLKKQQLQPKIRAVVLYAIAMADYDQDAADSCEKLLTTRDGIKTLALYSSSIGRFANAQGAFIYPMYGHGELPQAFCRFAAVKGALYVLRMPVTALLMDQEKKRYIGTRLASGQDILCQQLILGPSYKIPSLDMPADASDSNLTRKVARGVCIISSSIKEASSNVLVVFPPKSLQEQQATAVRALQLSSNVAVCPPGMFMIYLSTPCTDAFTGKQYINKAMEVLFSTQASDDSEGHLETTSKNIEDTKPVLIWSCVYVQEITQGTSGTVLSCPMPDENLDYRDILESTKQLFTDTYPDEEFLPRNAAPKYADDDSDLAE
;
A
#
# COMPACT_ATOMS: atom_id res chain seq x y z
N MET A 1 -7.89 25.02 -14.36
CA MET A 1 -9.21 24.99 -15.04
C MET A 1 -10.07 23.92 -14.39
N ALA A 2 -10.63 24.19 -13.22
CA ALA A 2 -11.55 23.28 -12.56
C ALA A 2 -12.57 24.15 -11.81
N ASP A 3 -13.52 24.65 -12.58
CA ASP A 3 -14.79 25.17 -12.06
C ASP A 3 -15.85 24.71 -13.06
N ALA A 4 -16.33 23.49 -12.85
CA ALA A 4 -17.53 22.98 -13.49
C ALA A 4 -18.40 22.48 -12.32
N SER A 5 -19.41 23.29 -12.03
CA SER A 5 -20.47 23.03 -11.07
C SER A 5 -21.03 21.62 -11.20
N VAL A 6 -21.22 20.96 -10.06
CA VAL A 6 -22.00 19.72 -9.92
C VAL A 6 -23.46 20.03 -10.28
N ALA A 7 -23.78 19.95 -11.55
CA ALA A 7 -25.15 19.84 -12.05
C ALA A 7 -25.34 18.38 -12.48
N GLY A 8 -26.40 17.74 -12.00
CA GLY A 8 -26.74 16.37 -12.38
C GLY A 8 -26.83 16.23 -13.90
N GLY A 9 -25.95 15.44 -14.48
CA GLY A 9 -25.93 15.16 -15.92
C GLY A 9 -27.21 14.45 -16.34
N SER A 10 -27.82 14.94 -17.42
CA SER A 10 -28.85 14.19 -18.15
C SER A 10 -28.24 12.91 -18.74
N MET A 11 -29.10 11.99 -19.17
CA MET A 11 -28.73 10.71 -19.80
C MET A 11 -27.90 10.86 -21.10
N ASP A 12 -27.64 12.09 -21.56
CA ASP A 12 -26.98 12.46 -22.82
C ASP A 12 -25.44 12.65 -22.71
N ASP A 13 -24.82 12.49 -21.54
CA ASP A 13 -23.40 12.85 -21.31
C ASP A 13 -22.40 11.67 -21.36
N TYR A 14 -22.86 10.45 -21.64
CA TYR A 14 -21.99 9.27 -21.70
C TYR A 14 -21.54 8.95 -23.14
N PRO A 15 -20.24 8.63 -23.37
CA PRO A 15 -19.79 8.21 -24.69
C PRO A 15 -20.38 6.84 -25.03
N THR A 16 -20.79 6.67 -26.30
CA THR A 16 -21.13 5.34 -26.84
C THR A 16 -19.86 4.52 -27.00
N ILE A 17 -19.89 3.27 -26.53
CA ILE A 17 -18.74 2.36 -26.62
C ILE A 17 -18.93 1.43 -27.82
N ASP A 18 -17.91 1.32 -28.67
CA ASP A 18 -17.84 0.35 -29.78
C ASP A 18 -16.42 -0.25 -29.80
N PRO A 19 -16.24 -1.59 -29.82
CA PRO A 19 -17.25 -2.67 -29.90
C PRO A 19 -18.11 -2.82 -28.63
N THR A 20 -19.20 -3.58 -28.73
CA THR A 20 -20.07 -3.95 -27.58
C THR A 20 -19.76 -5.33 -27.01
N SER A 21 -18.69 -5.96 -27.47
CA SER A 21 -18.21 -7.25 -26.96
C SER A 21 -16.72 -7.20 -26.71
N PHE A 22 -16.32 -7.66 -25.53
CA PHE A 22 -14.93 -7.73 -25.08
C PHE A 22 -14.68 -9.09 -24.43
N ASP A 23 -13.43 -9.52 -24.37
CA ASP A 23 -13.06 -10.71 -23.59
C ASP A 23 -13.15 -10.40 -22.10
N VAL A 24 -12.67 -9.22 -21.69
CA VAL A 24 -12.61 -8.78 -20.30
C VAL A 24 -13.14 -7.35 -20.15
N VAL A 25 -14.00 -7.16 -19.15
CA VAL A 25 -14.40 -5.83 -18.66
C VAL A 25 -13.84 -5.66 -17.24
N LEU A 26 -13.15 -4.57 -16.99
CA LEU A 26 -12.69 -4.16 -15.66
C LEU A 26 -13.40 -2.89 -15.23
N CYS A 27 -13.89 -2.83 -13.99
CA CYS A 27 -14.54 -1.65 -13.43
C CYS A 27 -13.83 -1.21 -12.14
N GLY A 28 -13.10 -0.11 -12.23
CA GLY A 28 -12.18 0.40 -11.21
C GLY A 28 -10.74 0.35 -11.73
N THR A 29 -9.99 1.43 -11.58
CA THR A 29 -8.61 1.59 -12.06
C THR A 29 -7.62 1.57 -10.90
N GLY A 30 -7.91 0.81 -9.85
CA GLY A 30 -6.96 0.49 -8.79
C GLY A 30 -5.73 -0.25 -9.33
N LEU A 31 -4.73 -0.43 -8.46
CA LEU A 31 -3.47 -1.07 -8.87
C LEU A 31 -3.68 -2.52 -9.34
N PRO A 32 -4.41 -3.40 -8.62
CA PRO A 32 -4.70 -4.76 -9.08
C PRO A 32 -5.41 -4.77 -10.45
N GLU A 33 -6.44 -3.95 -10.60
CA GLU A 33 -7.23 -3.85 -11.83
C GLU A 33 -6.36 -3.37 -13.00
N SER A 34 -5.51 -2.38 -12.78
CA SER A 34 -4.61 -1.85 -13.80
C SER A 34 -3.57 -2.89 -14.24
N ILE A 35 -3.01 -3.66 -13.29
CA ILE A 35 -2.08 -4.75 -13.59
C ILE A 35 -2.79 -5.89 -14.35
N LEU A 36 -4.02 -6.24 -13.96
CA LEU A 36 -4.83 -7.25 -14.67
C LEU A 36 -5.18 -6.79 -16.09
N ALA A 37 -5.61 -5.53 -16.27
CA ALA A 37 -5.86 -4.96 -17.59
C ALA A 37 -4.60 -5.04 -18.47
N ALA A 38 -3.44 -4.69 -17.90
CA ALA A 38 -2.14 -4.81 -18.57
C ALA A 38 -1.82 -6.26 -18.96
N ALA A 39 -1.99 -7.22 -18.06
CA ALA A 39 -1.73 -8.64 -18.31
C ALA A 39 -2.67 -9.21 -19.39
N CYS A 40 -3.97 -8.92 -19.30
CA CYS A 40 -4.97 -9.35 -20.29
C CYS A 40 -4.69 -8.76 -21.67
N ALA A 41 -4.38 -7.46 -21.76
CA ALA A 41 -4.04 -6.83 -23.03
C ALA A 41 -2.72 -7.38 -23.61
N ALA A 42 -1.72 -7.67 -22.77
CA ALA A 42 -0.48 -8.32 -23.20
C ALA A 42 -0.70 -9.75 -23.72
N ALA A 43 -1.68 -10.48 -23.17
CA ALA A 43 -2.12 -11.79 -23.64
C ALA A 43 -3.06 -11.71 -24.87
N GLY A 44 -3.22 -10.52 -25.49
CA GLY A 44 -4.00 -10.33 -26.71
C GLY A 44 -5.51 -10.35 -26.50
N LYS A 45 -6.01 -10.25 -25.26
CA LYS A 45 -7.44 -10.14 -24.98
C LYS A 45 -7.96 -8.74 -25.32
N THR A 46 -9.20 -8.65 -25.77
CA THR A 46 -9.91 -7.37 -25.91
C THR A 46 -10.37 -6.89 -24.53
N VAL A 47 -9.93 -5.68 -24.14
CA VAL A 47 -10.13 -5.14 -22.78
C VAL A 47 -10.92 -3.85 -22.83
N LEU A 48 -12.01 -3.79 -22.06
CA LEU A 48 -12.69 -2.54 -21.70
C LEU A 48 -12.43 -2.25 -20.21
N HIS A 49 -11.80 -1.12 -19.92
CA HIS A 49 -11.46 -0.69 -18.57
C HIS A 49 -12.22 0.60 -18.23
N VAL A 50 -13.25 0.46 -17.42
CA VAL A 50 -14.08 1.58 -16.96
C VAL A 50 -13.80 1.94 -15.51
N ASP A 51 -14.11 3.16 -15.11
CA ASP A 51 -14.04 3.58 -13.71
C ASP A 51 -15.22 4.48 -13.36
N PRO A 52 -15.92 4.29 -12.23
CA PRO A 52 -16.92 5.24 -11.76
C PRO A 52 -16.36 6.64 -11.44
N ASP A 53 -15.10 6.74 -11.05
CA ASP A 53 -14.46 7.99 -10.64
C ASP A 53 -13.98 8.81 -11.85
N PRO A 54 -13.85 10.15 -11.70
CA PRO A 54 -13.35 11.02 -12.77
C PRO A 54 -11.82 11.01 -12.90
N PHE A 55 -11.12 10.18 -12.13
CA PHE A 55 -9.66 10.08 -12.06
C PHE A 55 -9.23 8.60 -11.98
N TYR A 56 -7.96 8.33 -12.28
CA TYR A 56 -7.38 6.98 -12.17
C TYR A 56 -6.99 6.62 -10.73
N GLY A 57 -6.89 5.33 -10.47
CA GLY A 57 -6.28 4.79 -9.26
C GLY A 57 -7.28 4.27 -8.23
N SER A 58 -8.56 4.62 -8.31
CA SER A 58 -9.58 4.28 -7.30
C SER A 58 -9.03 4.41 -5.86
N PHE A 59 -8.89 3.31 -5.11
CA PHE A 59 -8.35 3.27 -3.74
C PHE A 59 -6.83 3.47 -3.62
N TYR A 60 -6.12 3.44 -4.74
CA TYR A 60 -4.68 3.74 -4.88
C TYR A 60 -4.42 5.16 -5.37
N SER A 61 -5.48 5.98 -5.56
CA SER A 61 -5.35 7.32 -6.11
C SER A 61 -4.59 8.28 -5.19
N SER A 62 -3.91 9.23 -5.85
CA SER A 62 -3.27 10.39 -5.26
C SER A 62 -4.12 11.61 -5.60
N ILE A 63 -4.81 12.18 -4.61
CA ILE A 63 -5.86 13.18 -4.82
C ILE A 63 -5.49 14.53 -4.21
N PRO A 64 -5.95 15.65 -4.79
CA PRO A 64 -5.77 16.95 -4.15
C PRO A 64 -6.41 16.98 -2.75
N LEU A 65 -5.73 17.57 -1.77
CA LEU A 65 -6.20 17.65 -0.38
C LEU A 65 -7.66 18.12 -0.22
N PRO A 66 -8.16 19.14 -0.97
CA PRO A 66 -9.57 19.56 -0.87
C PRO A 66 -10.60 18.48 -1.24
N SER A 67 -10.21 17.47 -2.02
CA SER A 67 -11.09 16.38 -2.47
C SER A 67 -11.17 15.22 -1.47
N VAL A 68 -10.27 15.17 -0.48
CA VAL A 68 -10.19 14.07 0.50
C VAL A 68 -11.51 13.87 1.27
N PRO A 69 -12.14 14.91 1.85
CA PRO A 69 -13.36 14.71 2.63
C PRO A 69 -14.51 14.11 1.82
N SER A 70 -14.68 14.54 0.55
CA SER A 70 -15.73 14.02 -0.32
C SER A 70 -15.52 12.56 -0.74
N ILE A 71 -14.27 12.09 -0.78
CA ILE A 71 -13.93 10.72 -1.18
C ILE A 71 -14.02 9.76 0.02
N LEU A 72 -13.62 10.21 1.21
CA LEU A 72 -13.73 9.40 2.43
C LEU A 72 -15.17 9.31 2.96
N SER A 73 -15.96 10.36 2.72
CA SER A 73 -17.38 10.43 3.10
C SER A 73 -18.23 10.77 1.88
N PRO A 74 -18.36 9.85 0.89
CA PRO A 74 -19.20 10.09 -0.26
C PRO A 74 -20.64 10.26 0.23
N ASN A 75 -21.24 11.43 -0.06
CA ASN A 75 -22.64 11.67 0.27
C ASN A 75 -23.47 10.53 -0.32
N SER A 76 -24.25 9.85 0.53
CA SER A 76 -25.16 8.74 0.18
C SER A 76 -26.28 9.12 -0.80
N SER A 77 -26.19 10.30 -1.41
CA SER A 77 -27.21 10.95 -2.22
C SER A 77 -26.86 11.05 -3.71
N THR A 78 -25.93 10.24 -4.23
CA THR A 78 -25.95 9.93 -5.67
C THR A 78 -26.74 8.64 -5.84
N PRO A 79 -28.08 8.71 -5.98
CA PRO A 79 -28.81 7.55 -6.47
C PRO A 79 -28.17 7.17 -7.81
N CYS A 80 -27.84 5.89 -8.00
CA CYS A 80 -27.81 5.38 -9.36
C CYS A 80 -29.13 5.83 -9.99
N PRO A 81 -29.12 6.50 -11.15
CA PRO A 81 -30.38 6.81 -11.82
C PRO A 81 -31.17 5.50 -11.86
N PRO A 82 -32.45 5.52 -11.42
CA PRO A 82 -33.24 4.30 -11.44
C PRO A 82 -33.10 3.72 -12.82
N SER A 83 -32.74 2.43 -12.89
CA SER A 83 -32.74 1.67 -14.13
C SER A 83 -34.05 1.97 -14.81
N THR A 84 -34.03 2.84 -15.82
CA THR A 84 -35.23 3.16 -16.55
C THR A 84 -35.55 1.85 -17.23
N THR A 85 -36.62 1.21 -16.78
CA THR A 85 -37.28 0.14 -17.51
C THR A 85 -37.83 0.76 -18.80
N ALA A 86 -36.94 1.14 -19.70
CA ALA A 86 -37.29 1.67 -20.99
C ALA A 86 -37.68 0.49 -21.87
N SER A 87 -38.99 0.38 -22.03
CA SER A 87 -39.69 -0.20 -23.18
C SER A 87 -39.16 -1.56 -23.66
N SER A 88 -39.90 -2.57 -23.23
CA SER A 88 -40.09 -3.81 -23.98
C SER A 88 -40.30 -3.54 -25.48
N SER A 89 -39.24 -3.68 -26.27
CA SER A 89 -39.36 -4.14 -27.64
C SER A 89 -38.38 -5.28 -27.86
N ALA A 90 -38.94 -6.49 -27.96
CA ALA A 90 -38.37 -7.73 -28.46
C ALA A 90 -37.35 -8.49 -27.56
N THR A 91 -37.79 -9.68 -27.09
CA THR A 91 -36.95 -10.89 -26.95
C THR A 91 -35.63 -10.80 -26.19
N ALA A 92 -35.60 -10.28 -24.95
CA ALA A 92 -34.37 -10.37 -24.14
C ALA A 92 -34.25 -11.77 -23.49
N ALA A 93 -33.33 -12.60 -23.97
CA ALA A 93 -33.00 -13.92 -23.44
C ALA A 93 -32.27 -13.90 -22.07
N TYR A 94 -32.16 -12.72 -21.44
CA TYR A 94 -31.37 -12.50 -20.24
C TYR A 94 -32.06 -11.52 -19.27
N THR A 95 -31.71 -11.62 -17.99
CA THR A 95 -32.15 -10.74 -16.89
C THR A 95 -31.00 -9.86 -16.42
N ALA A 96 -31.28 -8.61 -16.07
CA ALA A 96 -30.33 -7.72 -15.41
C ALA A 96 -30.47 -7.85 -13.89
N VAL A 97 -29.34 -8.01 -13.19
CA VAL A 97 -29.24 -8.01 -11.72
C VAL A 97 -28.46 -6.78 -11.30
N ASP A 98 -29.12 -5.86 -10.59
CA ASP A 98 -28.51 -4.59 -10.19
C ASP A 98 -27.28 -4.79 -9.29
N LEU A 99 -26.27 -3.96 -9.51
CA LEU A 99 -25.05 -3.92 -8.73
C LEU A 99 -25.05 -2.70 -7.82
N GLU A 100 -24.79 -2.96 -6.54
CA GLU A 100 -24.65 -1.91 -5.53
C GLU A 100 -23.19 -1.61 -5.24
N ARG A 101 -22.89 -0.33 -4.99
CA ARG A 101 -21.61 0.11 -4.43
C ARG A 101 -21.78 0.45 -2.95
N ARG A 102 -20.74 0.19 -2.16
CA ARG A 102 -20.65 0.60 -0.75
C ARG A 102 -19.39 1.42 -0.49
N SER A 103 -19.46 2.30 0.51
CA SER A 103 -18.26 2.92 1.06
C SER A 103 -17.48 1.89 1.87
N LEU A 104 -16.16 1.89 1.73
CA LEU A 104 -15.23 1.08 2.52
C LEU A 104 -14.45 1.93 3.53
N TYR A 105 -14.76 3.23 3.58
CA TYR A 105 -14.23 4.17 4.56
C TYR A 105 -15.31 4.53 5.58
N SER A 106 -14.89 4.69 6.83
CA SER A 106 -15.74 5.03 7.97
C SER A 106 -14.97 5.87 8.99
N GLU A 107 -15.69 6.40 9.98
CA GLU A 107 -15.08 7.02 11.17
C GLU A 107 -14.12 8.18 10.85
N VAL A 108 -14.44 8.96 9.81
CA VAL A 108 -13.61 10.06 9.30
C VAL A 108 -13.66 11.25 10.25
N GLU A 109 -12.51 11.62 10.78
CA GLU A 109 -12.31 12.76 11.67
C GLU A 109 -11.25 13.69 11.07
N THR A 110 -11.49 14.99 11.11
CA THR A 110 -10.52 16.00 10.66
C THR A 110 -10.29 17.02 11.76
N SER A 111 -9.05 17.50 11.88
CA SER A 111 -8.66 18.48 12.89
C SER A 111 -7.60 19.44 12.35
N GLY A 112 -7.63 20.69 12.80
CA GLY A 112 -6.75 21.76 12.33
C GLY A 112 -7.25 22.44 11.05
N THR A 113 -6.51 23.46 10.62
CA THR A 113 -6.86 24.28 9.46
C THR A 113 -6.10 23.81 8.24
N VAL A 114 -6.81 23.57 7.13
CA VAL A 114 -6.20 23.19 5.86
C VAL A 114 -5.23 24.30 5.40
N PRO A 115 -3.94 23.99 5.17
CA PRO A 115 -2.98 25.01 4.71
C PRO A 115 -3.26 25.45 3.28
N GLU A 116 -3.03 26.74 2.98
CA GLU A 116 -3.14 27.30 1.64
C GLU A 116 -1.75 27.51 0.98
N PRO A 117 -1.58 27.30 -0.35
CA PRO A 117 -2.59 26.82 -1.29
C PRO A 117 -2.84 25.30 -1.20
N SER A 118 -4.07 24.92 -0.82
CA SER A 118 -4.43 23.53 -0.47
C SER A 118 -4.32 22.55 -1.66
N ARG A 119 -4.43 23.05 -2.89
CA ARG A 119 -4.27 22.26 -4.12
C ARG A 119 -2.84 21.80 -4.42
N ARG A 120 -1.84 22.32 -3.70
CA ARG A 120 -0.44 21.89 -3.83
C ARG A 120 -0.12 20.66 -2.98
N PHE A 121 -1.11 20.13 -2.26
CA PHE A 121 -1.01 18.88 -1.53
C PHE A 121 -1.70 17.77 -2.31
N THR A 122 -0.97 16.70 -2.51
CA THR A 122 -1.43 15.48 -3.17
C THR A 122 -1.41 14.36 -2.14
N VAL A 123 -2.59 13.83 -1.83
CA VAL A 123 -2.83 12.87 -0.76
C VAL A 123 -3.06 11.47 -1.34
N ASP A 124 -2.16 10.55 -1.03
CA ASP A 124 -2.37 9.12 -1.26
C ASP A 124 -3.42 8.54 -0.31
N LEU A 125 -4.47 7.93 -0.86
CA LEU A 125 -5.44 7.17 -0.07
C LEU A 125 -4.86 5.85 0.45
N VAL A 126 -3.91 5.29 -0.29
CA VAL A 126 -3.29 4.00 0.03
C VAL A 126 -2.23 4.08 1.14
N GLY A 127 -1.82 5.31 1.50
CA GLY A 127 -0.67 5.58 2.35
C GLY A 127 -0.86 5.17 3.81
N PRO A 128 0.24 4.86 4.53
CA PRO A 128 1.62 4.84 4.07
C PRO A 128 1.93 3.58 3.25
N ARG A 129 2.73 3.74 2.18
CA ARG A 129 3.36 2.64 1.43
C ARG A 129 4.74 3.03 0.92
N VAL A 130 5.59 2.04 0.72
CA VAL A 130 6.94 2.16 0.12
C VAL A 130 7.20 0.97 -0.79
N LEU A 131 8.16 1.11 -1.69
CA LEU A 131 8.65 0.00 -2.51
C LEU A 131 10.06 -0.36 -2.06
N TYR A 132 10.33 -1.65 -1.86
CA TYR A 132 11.71 -2.11 -1.77
C TYR A 132 12.44 -1.85 -3.09
N CYS A 133 13.70 -1.41 -3.06
CA CYS A 133 14.44 -1.20 -4.31
C CYS A 133 14.57 -2.51 -5.13
N ALA A 134 14.61 -3.67 -4.44
CA ALA A 134 14.63 -4.99 -5.05
C ALA A 134 13.27 -5.70 -5.03
N ASP A 135 12.16 -4.95 -4.90
CA ASP A 135 10.81 -5.51 -4.93
C ASP A 135 10.47 -6.08 -6.31
N GLU A 136 9.63 -7.11 -6.31
CA GLU A 136 9.07 -7.64 -7.54
C GLU A 136 8.16 -6.63 -8.24
N ALA A 137 7.48 -5.75 -7.49
CA ALA A 137 6.71 -4.66 -8.09
C ALA A 137 7.60 -3.70 -8.91
N VAL A 138 8.83 -3.44 -8.46
CA VAL A 138 9.82 -2.64 -9.20
C VAL A 138 10.28 -3.39 -10.44
N ASP A 139 10.61 -4.68 -10.30
CA ASP A 139 10.99 -5.52 -11.44
C ASP A 139 9.86 -5.62 -12.49
N LEU A 140 8.60 -5.66 -12.05
CA LEU A 140 7.43 -5.67 -12.93
C LEU A 140 7.27 -4.35 -13.69
N LEU A 141 7.46 -3.20 -13.03
CA LEU A 141 7.44 -1.88 -13.67
C LEU A 141 8.54 -1.73 -14.72
N LEU A 142 9.75 -2.24 -14.43
CA LEU A 142 10.85 -2.24 -15.38
C LEU A 142 10.52 -3.13 -16.59
N ARG A 143 10.02 -4.35 -16.35
CA ARG A 143 9.67 -5.31 -17.41
C ARG A 143 8.50 -4.88 -18.27
N SER A 144 7.54 -4.14 -17.73
CA SER A 144 6.39 -3.64 -18.49
C SER A 144 6.70 -2.34 -19.25
N GLY A 145 7.84 -1.68 -18.99
CA GLY A 145 8.10 -0.32 -19.46
C GLY A 145 7.28 0.76 -18.72
N GLY A 146 6.61 0.38 -17.63
CA GLY A 146 5.93 1.31 -16.73
C GLY A 146 6.90 2.31 -16.07
N SER A 147 8.17 1.93 -15.92
CA SER A 147 9.24 2.78 -15.36
C SER A 147 9.51 4.06 -16.15
N HIS A 148 9.10 4.15 -17.43
CA HIS A 148 9.24 5.37 -18.21
C HIS A 148 8.23 6.46 -17.83
N HIS A 149 7.18 6.11 -17.07
CA HIS A 149 6.09 7.02 -16.71
C HIS A 149 6.10 7.40 -15.23
N VAL A 150 6.98 6.82 -14.42
CA VAL A 150 7.04 7.06 -12.97
C VAL A 150 8.48 7.31 -12.55
N GLU A 151 8.70 8.44 -11.88
CA GLU A 151 9.97 8.74 -11.23
C GLU A 151 9.92 8.38 -9.75
N PHE A 152 11.07 8.01 -9.17
CA PHE A 152 11.16 7.60 -7.77
C PHE A 152 12.20 8.41 -7.01
N LYS A 153 11.96 8.60 -5.71
CA LYS A 153 12.96 9.12 -4.76
C LYS A 153 13.17 8.13 -3.62
N SER A 154 14.37 8.17 -3.07
CA SER A 154 14.73 7.38 -1.89
C SER A 154 14.00 7.86 -0.64
N VAL A 155 13.72 6.93 0.28
CA VAL A 155 13.43 7.25 1.69
C VAL A 155 14.76 7.47 2.41
N GLU A 156 15.46 8.54 2.03
CA GLU A 156 16.86 8.83 2.40
C GLU A 156 17.08 9.22 3.86
N GLY A 157 16.03 9.68 4.55
CA GLY A 157 16.09 9.96 5.98
C GLY A 157 16.22 8.69 6.84
N GLY A 158 16.06 7.51 6.21
CA GLY A 158 16.16 6.20 6.84
C GLY A 158 14.93 5.84 7.65
N SER A 159 15.06 4.76 8.43
CA SER A 159 14.03 4.31 9.35
C SER A 159 14.38 4.70 10.79
N LEU A 160 13.38 5.06 11.58
CA LEU A 160 13.45 5.30 13.02
C LEU A 160 12.54 4.29 13.74
N ILE A 161 12.96 3.84 14.91
CA ILE A 161 12.15 2.99 15.80
C ILE A 161 11.94 3.72 17.13
N TYR A 162 10.70 3.76 17.60
CA TYR A 162 10.39 4.29 18.92
C TYR A 162 10.70 3.23 19.98
N TRP A 163 11.64 3.54 20.87
CA TRP A 163 12.14 2.61 21.88
C TRP A 163 12.49 3.37 23.16
N ASP A 164 12.02 2.88 24.32
CA ASP A 164 12.25 3.46 25.64
C ASP A 164 11.96 4.99 25.71
N GLY A 165 10.90 5.43 25.05
CA GLY A 165 10.47 6.84 25.09
C GLY A 165 11.16 7.76 24.08
N ALA A 166 12.03 7.24 23.22
CA ALA A 166 12.78 8.04 22.24
C ALA A 166 12.80 7.42 20.84
N LEU A 167 12.92 8.26 19.81
CA LEU A 167 13.15 7.81 18.44
C LEU A 167 14.63 7.48 18.24
N CYS A 168 14.91 6.22 17.91
CA CYS A 168 16.25 5.73 17.62
C CYS A 168 16.41 5.47 16.12
N PRO A 169 17.55 5.79 15.50
CA PRO A 169 17.82 5.37 14.12
C PRO A 169 17.85 3.85 14.02
N VAL A 170 17.26 3.32 12.95
CA VAL A 170 17.41 1.93 12.56
C VAL A 170 18.66 1.85 11.69
N PRO A 171 19.64 1.02 12.08
CA PRO A 171 20.85 0.88 11.29
C PRO A 171 20.56 0.37 9.86
N ASP A 172 20.93 1.17 8.87
CA ASP A 172 20.69 0.96 7.43
C ASP A 172 21.86 0.28 6.71
N SER A 173 22.96 0.04 7.42
CA SER A 173 24.16 -0.58 6.87
C SER A 173 24.94 -1.32 7.95
N ARG A 174 25.82 -2.25 7.52
CA ARG A 174 26.77 -2.90 8.45
C ARG A 174 27.55 -1.88 9.26
N GLN A 175 27.99 -0.79 8.62
CA GLN A 175 28.76 0.27 9.27
C GLN A 175 27.89 1.04 10.28
N ALA A 176 26.65 1.39 9.93
CA ALA A 176 25.71 2.05 10.85
C ALA A 176 25.42 1.19 12.10
N ILE A 177 25.29 -0.13 11.96
CA ILE A 177 25.11 -1.07 13.09
C ILE A 177 26.29 -0.97 14.07
N PHE A 178 27.51 -0.78 13.55
CA PHE A 178 28.72 -0.65 14.37
C PHE A 178 28.93 0.75 14.94
N MET A 179 28.43 1.80 14.28
CA MET A 179 28.64 3.20 14.64
C MET A 179 27.55 3.76 15.58
N ASP A 180 26.32 3.25 15.56
CA ASP A 180 25.19 3.74 16.38
C ASP A 180 25.39 3.58 17.91
N SER A 181 26.51 2.99 18.31
CA SER A 181 26.99 2.98 19.71
C SER A 181 27.42 4.35 20.28
N THR A 182 27.29 5.46 19.54
CA THR A 182 27.72 6.79 20.02
C THR A 182 26.65 7.60 20.77
N HIS A 183 25.36 7.21 20.76
CA HIS A 183 24.38 7.85 21.65
C HIS A 183 24.48 7.28 23.07
N ARG A 184 25.25 8.01 23.87
CA ARG A 184 25.48 7.83 25.31
C ARG A 184 24.19 8.03 26.10
N SER A 185 23.47 6.96 26.37
CA SER A 185 22.70 6.91 27.61
C SER A 185 23.70 6.81 28.76
N LYS A 186 23.61 7.71 29.72
CA LYS A 186 24.44 7.83 30.95
C LYS A 186 24.29 6.64 31.91
N GLU A 187 24.01 5.44 31.41
CA GLU A 187 23.88 4.25 32.20
C GLU A 187 25.06 3.32 31.97
N LYS A 188 25.59 2.86 33.09
CA LYS A 188 26.91 2.30 33.30
C LYS A 188 27.00 0.87 32.77
N LEU A 189 26.71 0.64 31.49
CA LEU A 189 26.79 -0.70 30.90
C LEU A 189 28.24 -1.02 30.54
N ASN A 190 28.74 -2.16 31.05
CA ASN A 190 30.13 -2.58 30.89
C ASN A 190 30.48 -2.69 29.40
N LEU A 191 31.60 -2.07 28.99
CA LEU A 191 32.15 -2.14 27.62
C LEU A 191 32.23 -3.58 27.08
N ARG A 192 32.42 -4.56 27.97
CA ARG A 192 32.50 -5.98 27.67
C ARG A 192 31.16 -6.60 27.23
N ASP A 193 30.04 -6.10 27.72
CA ASP A 193 28.72 -6.59 27.34
C ASP A 193 28.30 -6.01 25.97
N ASN A 194 28.64 -4.73 25.71
CA ASN A 194 28.50 -4.13 24.39
C ASN A 194 29.30 -4.86 23.29
N LEU A 195 30.54 -5.28 23.56
CA LEU A 195 31.32 -6.06 22.59
C LEU A 195 30.70 -7.45 22.30
N LYS A 196 30.15 -8.11 23.33
CA LYS A 196 29.45 -9.40 23.14
C LYS A 196 28.20 -9.23 22.29
N GLU A 197 27.42 -8.18 22.52
CA GLU A 197 26.22 -7.84 21.74
C GLU A 197 26.56 -7.64 20.26
N LYS A 198 27.60 -6.83 19.97
CA LYS A 198 28.11 -6.62 18.61
C LYS A 198 28.52 -7.94 17.95
N THR A 199 29.16 -8.83 18.70
CA THR A 199 29.59 -10.15 18.22
C THR A 199 28.40 -11.03 17.88
N LEU A 200 27.37 -11.08 18.73
CA LEU A 200 26.16 -11.86 18.50
C LEU A 200 25.38 -11.35 17.28
N LEU A 201 25.24 -10.03 17.15
CA LEU A 201 24.57 -9.41 16.02
C LEU A 201 25.31 -9.67 14.70
N PHE A 202 26.64 -9.55 14.71
CA PHE A 202 27.46 -9.88 13.55
C PHE A 202 27.34 -11.37 13.19
N ARG A 203 27.35 -12.27 14.17
CA ARG A 203 27.16 -13.70 13.95
C ARG A 203 25.80 -13.99 13.31
N PHE A 204 24.74 -13.34 13.80
CA PHE A 204 23.40 -13.46 13.22
C PHE A 204 23.37 -13.03 11.76
N PHE A 205 23.78 -11.80 11.43
CA PHE A 205 23.76 -11.33 10.04
C PHE A 205 24.65 -12.16 9.11
N LYS A 206 25.80 -12.66 9.61
CA LYS A 206 26.67 -13.57 8.85
C LYS A 206 25.97 -14.91 8.58
N LEU A 207 25.24 -15.45 9.55
CA LEU A 207 24.45 -16.68 9.37
C LEU A 207 23.35 -16.47 8.32
N VAL A 208 22.59 -15.38 8.43
CA VAL A 208 21.55 -15.02 7.47
C VAL A 208 22.13 -14.86 6.06
N GLN A 209 23.25 -14.15 5.91
CA GLN A 209 23.91 -13.98 4.62
C GLN A 209 24.39 -15.32 4.04
N SER A 210 24.96 -16.20 4.88
CA SER A 210 25.45 -17.51 4.45
C SER A 210 24.29 -18.38 3.97
N HIS A 211 23.15 -18.33 4.66
CA HIS A 211 21.94 -19.02 4.22
C HIS A 211 21.41 -18.45 2.89
N ILE A 212 21.34 -17.13 2.74
CA ILE A 212 20.89 -16.48 1.49
C ILE A 212 21.78 -16.88 0.31
N ALA A 213 23.10 -16.81 0.47
CA ALA A 213 24.05 -17.17 -0.59
C ALA A 213 23.96 -18.65 -0.99
N ALA A 214 23.70 -19.53 -0.02
CA ALA A 214 23.56 -20.96 -0.28
C ALA A 214 22.20 -21.36 -0.88
N SER A 215 21.21 -20.46 -0.85
CA SER A 215 19.90 -20.63 -1.48
C SER A 215 19.87 -20.08 -2.91
N SER A 216 20.71 -19.09 -3.25
CA SER A 216 20.80 -18.53 -4.61
C SER A 216 21.71 -19.32 -5.55
N SER A 217 22.64 -20.13 -5.03
CA SER A 217 23.66 -20.81 -5.84
C SER A 217 23.23 -22.11 -6.53
N GLY A 218 21.97 -22.56 -6.39
CA GLY A 218 21.36 -23.62 -7.22
C GLY A 218 22.04 -25.00 -7.31
N ASP A 219 23.21 -25.24 -6.71
CA ASP A 219 24.03 -26.39 -7.07
C ASP A 219 23.79 -27.66 -6.23
N LYS A 220 23.54 -28.71 -7.00
CA LYS A 220 23.73 -30.13 -6.69
C LYS A 220 25.19 -30.36 -6.28
N ASP A 221 25.37 -31.22 -5.29
CA ASP A 221 26.61 -31.97 -5.02
C ASP A 221 27.91 -31.15 -4.89
N GLY A 222 28.17 -30.66 -3.68
CA GLY A 222 29.49 -30.19 -3.26
C GLY A 222 29.70 -30.49 -1.78
N GLU A 223 30.35 -31.61 -1.48
CA GLU A 223 30.85 -31.97 -0.16
C GLU A 223 31.89 -30.94 0.32
N GLY A 224 31.41 -29.90 0.99
CA GLY A 224 32.23 -28.88 1.66
C GLY A 224 31.48 -28.32 2.86
N GLU A 225 31.87 -28.77 4.05
CA GLU A 225 31.44 -28.34 5.40
C GLU A 225 30.19 -27.44 5.49
N ALA A 226 29.03 -28.07 5.70
CA ALA A 226 27.74 -27.43 5.97
C ALA A 226 27.68 -26.73 7.34
N SER A 227 28.47 -25.66 7.55
CA SER A 227 28.46 -24.87 8.80
C SER A 227 27.59 -23.60 8.74
N GLY A 228 26.96 -23.29 7.60
CA GLY A 228 26.35 -21.98 7.35
C GLY A 228 24.86 -21.92 7.03
N LYS A 229 24.15 -23.05 6.90
CA LYS A 229 22.70 -23.06 6.63
C LYS A 229 21.91 -23.09 7.93
N ILE A 230 20.88 -22.24 8.02
CA ILE A 230 19.81 -22.37 9.02
C ILE A 230 19.13 -23.73 8.79
N SER A 231 18.91 -24.50 9.85
CA SER A 231 18.28 -25.82 9.77
C SER A 231 16.81 -25.69 9.35
N GLU A 232 16.25 -26.70 8.65
CA GLU A 232 14.82 -26.68 8.28
C GLU A 232 13.92 -26.61 9.52
N GLU A 233 14.29 -27.29 10.61
CA GLU A 233 13.60 -27.18 11.90
C GLU A 233 13.55 -25.74 12.39
N ASP A 234 14.65 -24.98 12.27
CA ASP A 234 14.69 -23.58 12.65
C ASP A 234 13.92 -22.66 11.69
N LEU A 235 13.80 -23.02 10.41
CA LEU A 235 13.06 -22.23 9.42
C LEU A 235 11.55 -22.26 9.68
N ASP A 236 11.04 -23.36 10.22
CA ASP A 236 9.61 -23.52 10.51
C ASP A 236 9.21 -22.99 11.91
N LEU A 237 10.20 -22.62 12.75
CA LEU A 237 9.93 -21.96 14.04
C LEU A 237 9.34 -20.55 13.84
N PRO A 238 8.53 -20.06 14.80
CA PRO A 238 8.20 -18.64 14.89
C PRO A 238 9.49 -17.81 14.92
N PHE A 239 9.53 -16.75 14.12
CA PHE A 239 10.76 -15.99 13.91
C PHE A 239 11.27 -15.36 15.21
N ILE A 240 10.37 -14.93 16.09
CA ILE A 240 10.70 -14.45 17.43
C ILE A 240 11.49 -15.48 18.25
N GLU A 241 11.12 -16.77 18.19
CA GLU A 241 11.78 -17.84 18.93
C GLU A 241 13.16 -18.12 18.35
N PHE A 242 13.29 -18.08 17.02
CA PHE A 242 14.60 -18.13 16.38
C PHE A 242 15.50 -16.96 16.80
N LEU A 243 14.98 -15.73 16.82
CA LEU A 243 15.75 -14.55 17.26
C LEU A 243 16.15 -14.64 18.75
N LYS A 244 15.30 -15.22 19.60
CA LYS A 244 15.64 -15.55 21.01
C LYS A 244 16.74 -16.61 21.08
N LYS A 245 16.67 -17.67 20.26
CA LYS A 245 17.73 -18.71 20.13
C LYS A 245 19.08 -18.12 19.71
N GLN A 246 19.07 -17.06 18.89
CA GLN A 246 20.27 -16.30 18.52
C GLN A 246 20.78 -15.35 19.60
N GLN A 247 20.10 -15.27 20.77
CA GLN A 247 20.46 -14.44 21.92
C GLN A 247 20.51 -12.94 21.60
N LEU A 248 19.68 -12.48 20.67
CA LEU A 248 19.59 -11.07 20.33
C LEU A 248 18.83 -10.28 21.41
N GLN A 249 19.31 -9.08 21.71
CA GLN A 249 18.69 -8.19 22.70
C GLN A 249 17.28 -7.74 22.28
N PRO A 250 16.39 -7.40 23.23
CA PRO A 250 15.02 -6.97 22.93
C PRO A 250 14.93 -5.85 21.89
N LYS A 251 15.72 -4.77 22.01
CA LYS A 251 15.74 -3.66 21.04
C LYS A 251 16.10 -4.13 19.63
N ILE A 252 17.12 -4.97 19.51
CA ILE A 252 17.58 -5.49 18.21
C ILE A 252 16.55 -6.46 17.62
N ARG A 253 15.93 -7.31 18.45
CA ARG A 253 14.81 -8.16 18.01
C ARG A 253 13.66 -7.31 17.47
N ALA A 254 13.30 -6.23 18.15
CA ALA A 254 12.27 -5.31 17.70
C ALA A 254 12.64 -4.61 16.38
N VAL A 255 13.89 -4.19 16.20
CA VAL A 255 14.39 -3.65 14.92
C VAL A 255 14.23 -4.69 13.80
N VAL A 256 14.72 -5.91 14.01
CA VAL A 256 14.65 -6.97 13.00
C VAL A 256 13.20 -7.32 12.66
N LEU A 257 12.31 -7.42 13.65
CA LEU A 257 10.92 -7.80 13.46
C LEU A 257 10.08 -6.69 12.83
N TYR A 258 10.11 -5.48 13.41
CA TYR A 258 9.13 -4.44 13.10
C TYR A 258 9.64 -3.41 12.10
N ALA A 259 10.95 -3.14 12.06
CA ALA A 259 11.54 -2.15 11.15
C ALA A 259 12.12 -2.75 9.87
N ILE A 260 12.60 -4.01 9.91
CA ILE A 260 13.16 -4.70 8.74
C ILE A 260 12.18 -5.71 8.18
N ALA A 261 11.74 -6.69 8.98
CA ALA A 261 10.80 -7.72 8.53
C ALA A 261 9.35 -7.22 8.42
N MET A 262 9.07 -6.01 8.90
CA MET A 262 7.76 -5.35 8.86
C MET A 262 6.60 -6.20 9.42
N ALA A 263 6.83 -6.90 10.53
CA ALA A 263 5.76 -7.57 11.24
C ALA A 263 4.73 -6.55 11.77
N ASP A 264 3.44 -6.85 11.66
CA ASP A 264 2.36 -5.94 12.09
C ASP A 264 1.87 -6.22 13.51
N TYR A 265 1.90 -7.47 13.94
CA TYR A 265 1.30 -7.91 15.21
C TYR A 265 2.39 -8.23 16.24
N ASP A 266 2.03 -8.17 17.52
CA ASP A 266 2.92 -8.54 18.62
C ASP A 266 3.38 -10.00 18.52
N GLN A 267 4.62 -10.18 18.08
CA GLN A 267 5.23 -11.50 17.90
C GLN A 267 5.61 -12.16 19.23
N ASP A 268 5.75 -11.40 20.32
CA ASP A 268 6.04 -11.99 21.64
C ASP A 268 4.78 -12.56 22.31
N ALA A 269 3.57 -12.24 21.81
CA ALA A 269 2.29 -12.70 22.33
C ALA A 269 1.70 -13.84 21.49
N ALA A 270 2.41 -14.97 21.41
CA ALA A 270 2.09 -16.08 20.51
C ALA A 270 0.63 -16.58 20.60
N ASP A 271 0.05 -16.65 21.80
CA ASP A 271 -1.32 -17.15 22.02
C ASP A 271 -2.41 -16.20 21.50
N SER A 272 -2.10 -14.92 21.32
CA SER A 272 -3.06 -13.89 20.89
C SER A 272 -2.67 -13.20 19.58
N CYS A 273 -1.57 -13.62 18.95
CA CYS A 273 -1.07 -13.01 17.73
C CYS A 273 -1.83 -13.56 16.51
N GLU A 274 -2.52 -12.68 15.78
CA GLU A 274 -3.30 -13.06 14.59
C GLU A 274 -2.41 -13.61 13.45
N LYS A 275 -1.19 -13.07 13.29
CA LYS A 275 -0.27 -13.45 12.21
C LYS A 275 1.17 -13.56 12.75
N LEU A 276 1.56 -14.76 13.16
CA LEU A 276 2.94 -15.06 13.55
C LEU A 276 3.82 -15.24 12.32
N LEU A 277 4.94 -14.54 12.29
CA LEU A 277 5.92 -14.62 11.21
C LEU A 277 6.78 -15.87 11.39
N THR A 278 6.89 -16.69 10.34
CA THR A 278 7.81 -17.83 10.34
C THR A 278 9.24 -17.36 10.16
N THR A 279 10.22 -18.15 10.63
CA THR A 279 11.63 -17.83 10.40
C THR A 279 11.96 -17.78 8.92
N ARG A 280 11.38 -18.66 8.11
CA ARG A 280 11.49 -18.65 6.65
C ARG A 280 11.09 -17.30 6.04
N ASP A 281 9.93 -16.77 6.42
CA ASP A 281 9.42 -15.49 5.91
C ASP A 281 10.22 -14.29 6.42
N GLY A 282 10.64 -14.34 7.69
CA GLY A 282 11.53 -13.33 8.28
C GLY A 282 12.87 -13.25 7.56
N ILE A 283 13.48 -14.41 7.25
CA ILE A 283 14.74 -14.51 6.50
C ILE A 283 14.57 -14.05 5.05
N LYS A 284 13.46 -14.43 4.39
CA LYS A 284 13.12 -13.96 3.03
C LYS A 284 13.03 -12.42 2.98
N THR A 285 12.38 -11.81 3.96
CA THR A 285 12.25 -10.34 4.03
C THR A 285 13.58 -9.66 4.36
N LEU A 286 14.39 -10.24 5.25
CA LEU A 286 15.77 -9.78 5.49
C LEU A 286 16.63 -9.82 4.21
N ALA A 287 16.49 -10.87 3.42
CA ALA A 287 17.19 -11.00 2.14
C ALA A 287 16.77 -9.92 1.14
N LEU A 288 15.46 -9.65 1.05
CA LEU A 288 14.91 -8.58 0.23
C LEU A 288 15.42 -7.20 0.67
N TYR A 289 15.35 -6.90 1.96
CA TYR A 289 15.86 -5.64 2.52
C TYR A 289 17.35 -5.47 2.23
N SER A 290 18.16 -6.50 2.48
CA SER A 290 19.60 -6.49 2.21
C SER A 290 19.93 -6.33 0.73
N SER A 291 19.12 -6.89 -0.17
CA SER A 291 19.30 -6.78 -1.63
C SER A 291 18.82 -5.43 -2.18
N SER A 292 18.02 -4.70 -1.40
CA SER A 292 17.48 -3.39 -1.77
C SER A 292 18.44 -2.25 -1.43
N ILE A 293 19.18 -2.36 -0.32
CA ILE A 293 20.14 -1.33 0.10
C ILE A 293 21.19 -1.11 -0.99
N GLY A 294 21.32 0.14 -1.44
CA GLY A 294 22.32 0.53 -2.45
C GLY A 294 22.09 -0.07 -3.83
N ARG A 295 20.91 -0.65 -4.12
CA ARG A 295 20.59 -1.21 -5.44
C ARG A 295 20.56 -0.14 -6.53
N PHE A 296 20.13 1.08 -6.20
CA PHE A 296 20.16 2.21 -7.11
C PHE A 296 21.15 3.27 -6.63
N ALA A 297 21.96 3.82 -7.54
CA ALA A 297 22.96 4.83 -7.18
C ALA A 297 22.36 6.08 -6.49
N ASN A 298 21.13 6.44 -6.87
CA ASN A 298 20.39 7.58 -6.32
C ASN A 298 19.49 7.21 -5.11
N ALA A 299 19.50 5.95 -4.67
CA ALA A 299 18.77 5.50 -3.49
C ALA A 299 19.67 4.61 -2.61
N GLN A 300 20.32 5.25 -1.63
CA GLN A 300 21.24 4.55 -0.73
C GLN A 300 20.52 3.61 0.24
N GLY A 301 19.26 3.92 0.59
CA GLY A 301 18.43 3.09 1.47
C GLY A 301 17.77 1.91 0.76
N ALA A 302 17.00 1.13 1.53
CA ALA A 302 16.24 -0.02 1.01
C ALA A 302 14.92 0.36 0.30
N PHE A 303 14.44 1.59 0.51
CA PHE A 303 13.09 2.00 0.11
C PHE A 303 13.09 3.19 -0.85
N ILE A 304 12.16 3.13 -1.79
CA ILE A 304 11.82 4.21 -2.70
C ILE A 304 10.32 4.52 -2.65
N TYR A 305 9.97 5.73 -3.10
CA TYR A 305 8.62 6.26 -3.15
C TYR A 305 8.40 7.01 -4.49
N PRO A 306 7.25 6.84 -5.15
CA PRO A 306 6.97 7.49 -6.43
C PRO A 306 6.78 9.00 -6.27
N MET A 307 7.40 9.78 -7.15
CA MET A 307 7.10 11.20 -7.30
C MET A 307 5.61 11.38 -7.59
N TYR A 308 5.00 12.43 -7.04
CA TYR A 308 3.56 12.74 -7.16
C TYR A 308 2.60 11.75 -6.48
N GLY A 309 3.11 10.69 -5.84
CA GLY A 309 2.33 9.76 -5.02
C GLY A 309 2.05 8.41 -5.69
N HIS A 310 1.44 7.50 -4.93
CA HIS A 310 1.21 6.11 -5.37
C HIS A 310 0.18 5.96 -6.50
N GLY A 311 -0.62 6.98 -6.78
CA GLY A 311 -1.58 7.05 -7.88
C GLY A 311 -0.94 7.04 -9.26
N GLU A 312 0.37 7.28 -9.36
CA GLU A 312 1.12 7.13 -10.61
C GLU A 312 1.32 5.66 -11.00
N LEU A 313 1.33 4.72 -10.04
CA LEU A 313 1.55 3.30 -10.32
C LEU A 313 0.39 2.69 -11.12
N PRO A 314 -0.90 2.81 -10.71
CA PRO A 314 -2.02 2.34 -11.53
C PRO A 314 -2.05 3.00 -12.92
N GLN A 315 -1.76 4.31 -13.00
CA GLN A 315 -1.74 5.05 -14.26
C GLN A 315 -0.70 4.50 -15.25
N ALA A 316 0.49 4.14 -14.77
CA ALA A 316 1.54 3.54 -15.59
C ALA A 316 1.09 2.21 -16.21
N PHE A 317 0.42 1.35 -15.43
CA PHE A 317 -0.13 0.08 -15.94
C PHE A 317 -1.35 0.30 -16.86
N CYS A 318 -2.21 1.27 -16.55
CA CYS A 318 -3.31 1.66 -17.45
C CYS A 318 -2.79 2.11 -18.82
N ARG A 319 -1.73 2.93 -18.83
CA ARG A 319 -1.07 3.38 -20.05
C ARG A 319 -0.48 2.21 -20.83
N PHE A 320 0.17 1.26 -20.14
CA PHE A 320 0.68 0.06 -20.78
C PHE A 320 -0.43 -0.75 -21.47
N ALA A 321 -1.54 -0.98 -20.77
CA ALA A 321 -2.69 -1.70 -21.32
C ALA A 321 -3.30 -0.95 -22.53
N ALA A 322 -3.41 0.37 -22.46
CA ALA A 322 -3.92 1.21 -23.55
C ALA A 322 -3.05 1.10 -24.81
N VAL A 323 -1.71 1.09 -24.67
CA VAL A 323 -0.78 0.88 -25.80
C VAL A 323 -0.96 -0.49 -26.45
N LYS A 324 -1.46 -1.48 -25.69
CA LYS A 324 -1.80 -2.82 -26.18
C LYS A 324 -3.25 -2.95 -26.67
N GLY A 325 -4.02 -1.85 -26.71
CA GLY A 325 -5.37 -1.80 -27.29
C GLY A 325 -6.52 -1.86 -26.29
N ALA A 326 -6.25 -1.75 -24.98
CA ALA A 326 -7.33 -1.62 -23.99
C ALA A 326 -8.07 -0.27 -24.15
N LEU A 327 -9.40 -0.31 -24.10
CA LEU A 327 -10.26 0.87 -24.19
C LEU A 327 -10.59 1.40 -22.79
N TYR A 328 -10.42 2.72 -22.58
CA TYR A 328 -10.59 3.36 -21.27
C TYR A 328 -11.76 4.33 -21.23
N VAL A 329 -12.61 4.24 -20.20
CA VAL A 329 -13.72 5.18 -19.99
C VAL A 329 -13.91 5.50 -18.50
N LEU A 330 -13.50 6.71 -18.09
CA LEU A 330 -13.75 7.23 -16.74
C LEU A 330 -15.19 7.75 -16.58
N ARG A 331 -15.62 7.96 -15.33
CA ARG A 331 -17.00 8.33 -14.97
C ARG A 331 -18.05 7.34 -15.45
N MET A 332 -17.71 6.09 -15.71
CA MET A 332 -18.60 5.08 -16.26
C MET A 332 -18.76 3.91 -15.27
N PRO A 333 -19.66 4.01 -14.28
CA PRO A 333 -19.95 2.88 -13.41
C PRO A 333 -20.60 1.74 -14.19
N VAL A 334 -20.25 0.51 -13.82
CA VAL A 334 -21.08 -0.67 -14.06
C VAL A 334 -22.29 -0.64 -13.12
N THR A 335 -23.50 -0.88 -13.66
CA THR A 335 -24.76 -0.76 -12.92
C THR A 335 -25.51 -2.08 -12.74
N ALA A 336 -25.33 -3.07 -13.62
CA ALA A 336 -25.98 -4.37 -13.48
C ALA A 336 -25.21 -5.51 -14.17
N LEU A 337 -25.35 -6.73 -13.66
CA LEU A 337 -24.91 -7.97 -14.30
C LEU A 337 -25.99 -8.47 -15.27
N LEU A 338 -25.60 -8.94 -16.44
CA LEU A 338 -26.50 -9.58 -17.41
C LEU A 338 -26.38 -11.10 -17.27
N MET A 339 -27.50 -11.76 -16.99
CA MET A 339 -27.59 -13.19 -16.70
C MET A 339 -28.52 -13.89 -17.71
N ASP A 340 -28.05 -14.93 -18.38
CA ASP A 340 -28.85 -15.75 -19.28
C ASP A 340 -29.96 -16.49 -18.51
N GLN A 341 -31.21 -16.41 -18.98
CA GLN A 341 -32.37 -16.98 -18.27
C GLN A 341 -32.40 -18.52 -18.31
N GLU A 342 -31.93 -19.13 -19.39
CA GLU A 342 -32.00 -20.57 -19.59
C GLU A 342 -30.84 -21.29 -18.88
N LYS A 343 -29.63 -20.73 -18.99
CA LYS A 343 -28.39 -21.31 -18.47
C LYS A 343 -28.02 -20.79 -17.09
N LYS A 344 -28.71 -19.75 -16.58
CA LYS A 344 -28.37 -19.03 -15.34
C LYS A 344 -26.90 -18.61 -15.27
N ARG A 345 -26.33 -18.24 -16.41
CA ARG A 345 -24.89 -17.91 -16.54
C ARG A 345 -24.71 -16.43 -16.83
N TYR A 346 -23.66 -15.85 -16.27
CA TYR A 346 -23.19 -14.52 -16.63
C TYR A 346 -22.86 -14.41 -18.13
N ILE A 347 -23.29 -13.32 -18.78
CA ILE A 347 -23.04 -13.06 -20.21
C ILE A 347 -22.46 -11.67 -20.50
N GLY A 348 -22.50 -10.75 -19.55
CA GLY A 348 -22.08 -9.37 -19.76
C GLY A 348 -22.55 -8.43 -18.67
N THR A 349 -22.36 -7.13 -18.88
CA THR A 349 -22.63 -6.09 -17.89
C THR A 349 -23.36 -4.91 -18.52
N ARG A 350 -24.16 -4.21 -17.73
CA ARG A 350 -24.77 -2.93 -18.10
C ARG A 350 -23.97 -1.78 -17.52
N LEU A 351 -23.74 -0.76 -18.33
CA LEU A 351 -23.07 0.48 -17.92
C LEU A 351 -24.09 1.55 -17.52
N ALA A 352 -23.62 2.61 -16.85
CA ALA A 352 -24.45 3.75 -16.48
C ALA A 352 -25.05 4.50 -17.68
N SER A 353 -24.45 4.38 -18.87
CA SER A 353 -25.02 4.85 -20.13
C SER A 353 -26.29 4.11 -20.56
N GLY A 354 -26.63 2.99 -19.90
CA GLY A 354 -27.68 2.06 -20.31
C GLY A 354 -27.22 1.04 -21.36
N GLN A 355 -25.98 1.14 -21.82
CA GLN A 355 -25.43 0.22 -22.82
C GLN A 355 -25.10 -1.14 -22.20
N ASP A 356 -25.54 -2.21 -22.87
CA ASP A 356 -25.19 -3.59 -22.56
C ASP A 356 -23.88 -3.96 -23.27
N ILE A 357 -22.91 -4.46 -22.51
CA ILE A 357 -21.60 -4.92 -22.99
C ILE A 357 -21.48 -6.42 -22.71
N LEU A 358 -21.27 -7.22 -23.73
CA LEU A 358 -21.06 -8.66 -23.59
C LEU A 358 -19.59 -8.96 -23.27
N CYS A 359 -19.34 -9.77 -22.25
CA CYS A 359 -17.99 -10.22 -21.95
C CYS A 359 -17.94 -11.59 -21.28
N GLN A 360 -16.78 -12.23 -21.38
CA GLN A 360 -16.54 -13.53 -20.77
C GLN A 360 -16.19 -13.39 -19.29
N GLN A 361 -15.39 -12.36 -18.96
CA GLN A 361 -14.92 -12.09 -17.61
C GLN A 361 -15.25 -10.65 -17.21
N LEU A 362 -15.74 -10.48 -15.98
CA LEU A 362 -15.91 -9.18 -15.33
C LEU A 362 -15.04 -9.11 -14.08
N ILE A 363 -14.25 -8.05 -13.97
CA ILE A 363 -13.39 -7.77 -12.83
C ILE A 363 -13.86 -6.45 -12.21
N LEU A 364 -14.31 -6.50 -10.97
CA LEU A 364 -14.85 -5.36 -10.23
C LEU A 364 -13.88 -4.91 -9.15
N GLY A 365 -13.81 -3.61 -8.94
CA GLY A 365 -13.16 -3.03 -7.77
C GLY A 365 -13.91 -3.38 -6.48
N PRO A 366 -13.24 -3.30 -5.33
CA PRO A 366 -13.73 -3.82 -4.05
C PRO A 366 -14.97 -3.12 -3.49
N SER A 367 -15.34 -1.93 -4.00
CA SER A 367 -16.53 -1.20 -3.58
C SER A 367 -17.84 -1.85 -4.03
N TYR A 368 -17.78 -2.75 -5.02
CA TYR A 368 -18.96 -3.43 -5.55
C TYR A 368 -19.37 -4.61 -4.67
N LYS A 369 -20.66 -4.67 -4.31
CA LYS A 369 -21.25 -5.87 -3.71
C LYS A 369 -21.61 -6.84 -4.83
N ILE A 370 -20.91 -7.96 -4.90
CA ILE A 370 -21.28 -9.04 -5.82
C ILE A 370 -22.45 -9.80 -5.21
N PRO A 371 -23.63 -9.84 -5.85
CA PRO A 371 -24.75 -10.66 -5.39
C PRO A 371 -24.30 -12.12 -5.34
N SER A 372 -24.44 -12.77 -4.19
CA SER A 372 -24.11 -14.18 -4.05
C SER A 372 -25.02 -15.01 -4.94
N LEU A 373 -24.54 -15.38 -6.12
CA LEU A 373 -25.33 -16.15 -7.08
C LEU A 373 -25.51 -17.63 -6.66
N ASP A 374 -24.77 -18.12 -5.65
CA ASP A 374 -24.86 -19.51 -5.16
C ASP A 374 -24.53 -19.74 -3.65
N MET A 375 -24.52 -18.72 -2.78
CA MET A 375 -24.31 -18.94 -1.34
C MET A 375 -25.61 -18.87 -0.54
N PRO A 376 -25.88 -19.80 0.41
CA PRO A 376 -27.00 -19.68 1.33
C PRO A 376 -26.89 -18.38 2.13
N ALA A 377 -28.01 -17.67 2.29
CA ALA A 377 -28.12 -16.42 3.03
C ALA A 377 -27.77 -16.51 4.54
N ASP A 378 -27.36 -17.69 5.02
CA ASP A 378 -27.05 -18.02 6.41
C ASP A 378 -25.56 -18.35 6.66
N ALA A 379 -24.65 -18.05 5.73
CA ALA A 379 -23.22 -18.00 6.06
C ALA A 379 -22.98 -16.76 6.93
N SER A 380 -23.12 -16.94 8.24
CA SER A 380 -22.87 -15.96 9.27
C SER A 380 -21.70 -15.03 8.93
N ASP A 381 -21.94 -13.72 9.01
CA ASP A 381 -20.96 -12.62 9.10
C ASP A 381 -20.09 -12.76 10.37
N SER A 382 -19.54 -13.95 10.61
CA SER A 382 -18.70 -14.30 11.75
C SER A 382 -17.21 -14.17 11.44
N ASN A 383 -16.84 -13.75 10.22
CA ASN A 383 -15.47 -13.38 9.91
C ASN A 383 -15.25 -11.95 10.40
N LEU A 384 -14.51 -11.82 11.51
CA LEU A 384 -14.09 -10.54 12.06
C LEU A 384 -13.54 -9.64 10.93
N THR A 385 -14.24 -8.57 10.61
CA THR A 385 -13.88 -7.69 9.49
C THR A 385 -12.54 -7.03 9.81
N ARG A 386 -11.48 -7.41 9.08
CA ARG A 386 -10.16 -6.78 9.20
C ARG A 386 -10.25 -5.34 8.72
N LYS A 387 -9.64 -4.42 9.46
CA LYS A 387 -9.66 -2.99 9.18
C LYS A 387 -8.26 -2.41 9.30
N VAL A 388 -8.07 -1.22 8.75
CA VAL A 388 -6.86 -0.42 8.92
C VAL A 388 -7.28 0.97 9.34
N ALA A 389 -6.77 1.43 10.48
CA ALA A 389 -6.86 2.84 10.84
C ALA A 389 -5.72 3.59 10.13
N ARG A 390 -6.06 4.67 9.42
CA ARG A 390 -5.12 5.51 8.68
C ARG A 390 -5.19 6.94 9.18
N GLY A 391 -4.04 7.61 9.17
CA GLY A 391 -3.90 9.03 9.49
C GLY A 391 -3.14 9.76 8.39
N VAL A 392 -3.61 10.93 7.99
CA VAL A 392 -2.89 11.86 7.11
C VAL A 392 -2.67 13.14 7.91
N CYS A 393 -1.42 13.59 8.01
CA CYS A 393 -1.05 14.77 8.78
C CYS A 393 -0.19 15.71 7.94
N ILE A 394 -0.29 17.01 8.21
CA ILE A 394 0.56 18.05 7.65
C ILE A 394 1.28 18.75 8.80
N ILE A 395 2.61 18.85 8.71
CA ILE A 395 3.47 19.48 9.73
C ILE A 395 4.39 20.53 9.12
N SER A 396 4.86 21.45 9.96
CA SER A 396 5.71 22.60 9.58
C SER A 396 7.22 22.32 9.57
N SER A 397 7.67 21.21 10.14
CA SER A 397 9.10 20.85 10.22
C SER A 397 9.27 19.33 10.20
N SER A 398 10.47 18.84 9.85
CA SER A 398 10.75 17.41 9.80
C SER A 398 10.88 16.80 11.21
N ILE A 399 10.43 15.55 11.38
CA ILE A 399 10.65 14.71 12.58
C ILE A 399 12.15 14.50 12.85
N LYS A 400 12.95 14.39 11.78
CA LYS A 400 14.41 14.25 11.85
C LYS A 400 15.06 15.41 11.14
N GLU A 401 15.89 16.19 11.84
CA GLU A 401 16.54 17.36 11.28
C GLU A 401 17.24 17.05 9.94
N ALA A 402 17.10 17.98 8.99
CA ALA A 402 17.68 17.91 7.64
C ALA A 402 17.33 16.65 6.83
N SER A 403 16.30 15.88 7.21
CA SER A 403 15.86 14.69 6.49
C SER A 403 14.59 14.96 5.69
N SER A 404 14.56 14.54 4.42
CA SER A 404 13.39 14.71 3.56
C SER A 404 12.29 13.69 3.89
N ASN A 405 12.62 12.40 3.69
CA ASN A 405 11.67 11.29 3.72
C ASN A 405 12.10 10.29 4.80
N VAL A 406 11.25 10.03 5.79
CA VAL A 406 11.60 9.25 6.99
C VAL A 406 10.49 8.26 7.29
N LEU A 407 10.86 7.01 7.54
CA LEU A 407 9.93 5.99 8.06
C LEU A 407 10.09 5.90 9.59
N VAL A 408 9.01 5.98 10.34
CA VAL A 408 8.98 5.79 11.79
C VAL A 408 8.14 4.57 12.12
N VAL A 409 8.66 3.73 13.00
CA VAL A 409 8.01 2.50 13.46
C VAL A 409 7.81 2.56 14.97
N PHE A 410 6.57 2.35 15.40
CA PHE A 410 6.18 2.13 16.78
C PHE A 410 5.85 0.65 16.96
N PRO A 411 6.76 -0.15 17.53
CA PRO A 411 6.48 -1.56 17.83
C PRO A 411 5.24 -1.73 18.71
N PRO A 412 4.60 -2.91 18.72
CA PRO A 412 3.61 -3.25 19.72
C PRO A 412 4.10 -2.95 21.14
N LYS A 413 3.18 -2.54 22.01
CA LYS A 413 3.43 -2.12 23.40
C LYS A 413 4.31 -0.87 23.60
N SER A 414 4.79 -0.22 22.53
CA SER A 414 5.70 0.94 22.65
C SER A 414 4.97 2.27 22.94
N LEU A 415 3.75 2.45 22.42
CA LEU A 415 2.92 3.63 22.69
C LEU A 415 2.06 3.46 23.95
N GLN A 416 1.57 2.24 24.16
CA GLN A 416 0.78 1.84 25.33
C GLN A 416 0.78 0.32 25.47
N GLU A 417 0.58 -0.19 26.69
CA GLU A 417 0.65 -1.62 26.99
C GLU A 417 -0.38 -2.47 26.22
N GLN A 418 -1.56 -1.91 25.94
CA GLN A 418 -2.63 -2.58 25.20
C GLN A 418 -2.43 -2.56 23.68
N GLN A 419 -1.37 -1.93 23.17
CA GLN A 419 -1.09 -1.83 21.74
C GLN A 419 -0.67 -3.19 21.17
N ALA A 420 -1.60 -3.87 20.49
CA ALA A 420 -1.37 -5.20 19.92
C ALA A 420 -0.66 -5.18 18.55
N THR A 421 -0.71 -4.06 17.84
CA THR A 421 -0.18 -3.91 16.48
C THR A 421 0.83 -2.77 16.39
N ALA A 422 1.77 -2.88 15.46
CA ALA A 422 2.70 -1.82 15.13
C ALA A 422 1.94 -0.64 14.51
N VAL A 423 2.37 0.58 14.84
CA VAL A 423 1.95 1.79 14.13
C VAL A 423 3.14 2.26 13.29
N ARG A 424 2.91 2.58 12.02
CA ARG A 424 3.96 3.09 11.14
C ARG A 424 3.59 4.47 10.64
N ALA A 425 4.57 5.36 10.59
CA ALA A 425 4.42 6.72 10.09
C ALA A 425 5.46 7.00 9.01
N LEU A 426 5.02 7.36 7.81
CA LEU A 426 5.89 7.76 6.70
C LEU A 426 5.80 9.26 6.50
N GLN A 427 6.89 9.97 6.81
CA GLN A 427 7.05 11.38 6.49
C GLN A 427 7.60 11.54 5.07
N LEU A 428 7.02 12.45 4.31
CA LEU A 428 7.41 12.87 2.98
C LEU A 428 7.58 14.39 2.93
N SER A 429 8.58 14.85 2.19
CA SER A 429 8.78 16.27 1.94
C SER A 429 8.38 16.67 0.51
N SER A 430 8.51 17.95 0.20
CA SER A 430 8.31 18.46 -1.16
C SER A 430 9.23 17.85 -2.22
N ASN A 431 10.30 17.12 -1.84
CA ASN A 431 11.21 16.47 -2.79
C ASN A 431 10.53 15.35 -3.62
N VAL A 432 9.41 14.80 -3.15
CA VAL A 432 8.54 13.87 -3.89
C VAL A 432 7.33 14.54 -4.54
N ALA A 433 7.28 15.88 -4.55
CA ALA A 433 6.23 16.69 -5.15
C ALA A 433 4.79 16.43 -4.63
N VAL A 434 4.66 15.92 -3.40
CA VAL A 434 3.34 15.71 -2.75
C VAL A 434 2.88 16.91 -1.94
N CYS A 435 3.78 17.83 -1.56
CA CYS A 435 3.45 19.02 -0.76
C CYS A 435 4.35 20.23 -1.09
N PRO A 436 3.98 21.46 -0.68
CA PRO A 436 4.81 22.65 -0.83
C PRO A 436 6.16 22.56 -0.07
N PRO A 437 7.21 23.26 -0.54
CA PRO A 437 8.45 23.42 0.22
C PRO A 437 8.24 24.03 1.60
N GLY A 438 8.98 23.53 2.59
CA GLY A 438 8.85 23.95 4.00
C GLY A 438 7.70 23.28 4.75
N MET A 439 6.97 22.38 4.11
CA MET A 439 5.92 21.57 4.73
C MET A 439 6.19 20.09 4.46
N PHE A 440 5.62 19.24 5.30
CA PHE A 440 5.77 17.79 5.23
C PHE A 440 4.42 17.11 5.37
N MET A 441 4.25 16.00 4.66
CA MET A 441 3.09 15.12 4.77
C MET A 441 3.47 13.84 5.51
N ILE A 442 2.59 13.37 6.38
CA ILE A 442 2.81 12.16 7.17
C ILE A 442 1.62 11.26 7.03
N TYR A 443 1.89 10.02 6.66
CA TYR A 443 0.91 8.95 6.62
C TYR A 443 1.14 8.02 7.79
N LEU A 444 0.13 7.81 8.62
CA LEU A 444 0.14 6.82 9.69
C LEU A 444 -0.79 5.67 9.34
N SER A 445 -0.41 4.44 9.69
CA SER A 445 -1.34 3.31 9.66
C SER A 445 -1.08 2.29 10.75
N THR A 446 -2.15 1.57 11.09
CA THR A 446 -2.10 0.38 11.92
C THR A 446 -3.27 -0.56 11.59
N PRO A 447 -3.03 -1.87 11.47
CA PRO A 447 -4.12 -2.82 11.37
C PRO A 447 -4.92 -2.88 12.68
N CYS A 448 -6.24 -3.04 12.56
CA CYS A 448 -7.14 -3.17 13.68
C CYS A 448 -8.38 -4.01 13.32
N THR A 449 -9.04 -4.56 14.34
CA THR A 449 -10.35 -5.22 14.21
C THR A 449 -11.47 -4.29 14.64
N ASP A 450 -11.17 -3.43 15.61
CA ASP A 450 -12.04 -2.37 16.10
C ASP A 450 -11.54 -0.98 15.67
N ALA A 451 -12.46 -0.18 15.14
CA ALA A 451 -12.18 1.15 14.61
C ALA A 451 -11.73 2.12 15.71
N PHE A 452 -12.36 2.05 16.89
CA PHE A 452 -12.05 2.92 18.01
C PHE A 452 -10.61 2.68 18.51
N THR A 453 -10.23 1.43 18.69
CA THR A 453 -8.89 1.03 19.12
C THR A 453 -7.82 1.45 18.10
N GLY A 454 -8.06 1.22 16.81
CA GLY A 454 -7.14 1.64 15.75
C GLY A 454 -6.92 3.16 15.73
N LYS A 455 -7.99 3.96 15.81
CA LYS A 455 -7.89 5.44 15.90
C LYS A 455 -7.13 5.88 17.14
N GLN A 456 -7.35 5.22 18.28
CA GLN A 456 -6.64 5.51 19.52
C GLN A 456 -5.12 5.32 19.34
N TYR A 457 -4.68 4.27 18.67
CA TYR A 457 -3.25 4.02 18.41
C TYR A 457 -2.63 5.10 17.51
N ILE A 458 -3.34 5.51 16.45
CA ILE A 458 -2.92 6.59 15.56
C ILE A 458 -2.78 7.91 16.33
N ASN A 459 -3.77 8.27 17.14
CA ASN A 459 -3.75 9.49 17.95
C ASN A 459 -2.59 9.50 18.95
N LYS A 460 -2.31 8.38 19.62
CA LYS A 460 -1.14 8.25 20.50
C LYS A 460 0.19 8.42 19.76
N ALA A 461 0.31 7.87 18.55
CA ALA A 461 1.50 8.08 17.73
C ALA A 461 1.65 9.57 17.35
N MET A 462 0.56 10.26 17.01
CA MET A 462 0.56 11.69 16.72
C MET A 462 0.97 12.53 17.94
N GLU A 463 0.51 12.19 19.15
CA GLU A 463 0.91 12.85 20.41
C GLU A 463 2.41 12.69 20.71
N VAL A 464 2.97 11.52 20.38
CA VAL A 464 4.42 11.29 20.51
C VAL A 464 5.19 12.11 19.48
N LEU A 465 4.76 12.14 18.22
CA LEU A 465 5.48 12.78 17.13
C LEU A 465 5.37 14.31 17.12
N PHE A 466 4.22 14.87 17.49
CA PHE A 466 3.89 16.26 17.17
C PHE A 466 3.57 17.11 18.41
N SER A 467 3.69 18.42 18.25
CA SER A 467 3.10 19.42 19.14
C SER A 467 1.83 19.98 18.49
N THR A 468 0.80 20.25 19.29
CA THR A 468 -0.40 20.96 18.84
C THR A 468 -0.19 22.47 18.98
N GLN A 469 -0.72 23.26 18.05
CA GLN A 469 -0.76 24.71 18.26
C GLN A 469 -1.73 25.00 19.41
N ALA A 470 -1.23 25.63 20.47
CA ALA A 470 -2.10 26.18 21.50
C ALA A 470 -2.97 27.26 20.85
N SER A 471 -4.28 27.17 21.01
CA SER A 471 -5.18 28.29 20.73
C SER A 471 -4.74 29.46 21.62
N ASP A 472 -4.27 30.55 21.02
CA ASP A 472 -3.99 31.81 21.69
C ASP A 472 -5.31 32.39 22.24
N ASP A 473 -5.70 31.93 23.43
CA ASP A 473 -6.69 32.54 24.31
C ASP A 473 -6.10 32.55 25.74
N SER A 474 -5.02 33.31 25.93
CA SER A 474 -4.71 33.95 27.21
C SER A 474 -3.67 35.03 27.04
N GLU A 475 -4.14 36.27 27.14
CA GLU A 475 -3.33 37.45 27.40
C GLU A 475 -2.45 37.23 28.65
N GLY A 476 -1.16 37.57 28.50
CA GLY A 476 -0.33 38.05 29.61
C GLY A 476 0.28 36.99 30.53
N HIS A 477 1.50 36.56 30.23
CA HIS A 477 2.67 36.80 31.10
C HIS A 477 3.96 36.41 30.39
N LEU A 478 4.83 37.40 30.18
CA LEU A 478 6.22 37.24 29.75
C LEU A 478 7.03 36.59 30.88
N GLU A 479 7.17 35.26 30.86
CA GLU A 479 8.28 34.58 31.52
C GLU A 479 9.24 34.02 30.47
N THR A 480 10.34 34.74 30.27
CA THR A 480 11.50 34.32 29.49
C THR A 480 12.18 33.15 30.21
N THR A 481 11.68 31.94 29.96
CA THR A 481 12.45 30.71 30.23
C THR A 481 13.12 30.28 28.94
N SER A 482 14.43 30.56 28.87
CA SER A 482 15.36 29.98 27.91
C SER A 482 15.32 28.45 28.02
N LYS A 483 14.43 27.81 27.27
CA LYS A 483 14.44 26.37 27.04
C LYS A 483 15.50 26.06 25.97
N ASN A 484 16.35 25.10 26.28
CA ASN A 484 17.36 24.56 25.37
C ASN A 484 16.75 24.21 24.01
N ILE A 485 17.46 24.53 22.92
CA ILE A 485 17.02 24.39 21.52
C ILE A 485 17.03 22.92 21.04
N GLU A 486 17.39 21.97 21.90
CA GLU A 486 17.40 20.53 21.57
C GLU A 486 16.03 19.92 21.88
N ASP A 487 15.36 19.39 20.84
CA ASP A 487 14.05 18.69 20.84
C ASP A 487 12.76 19.54 20.86
N THR A 488 12.55 20.38 19.85
CA THR A 488 11.19 20.89 19.56
C THR A 488 10.45 19.95 18.60
N LYS A 489 9.42 19.25 19.10
CA LYS A 489 8.55 18.41 18.27
C LYS A 489 7.94 19.22 17.11
N PRO A 490 7.84 18.68 15.89
CA PRO A 490 7.15 19.35 14.79
C PRO A 490 5.72 19.78 15.13
N VAL A 491 5.29 20.90 14.59
CA VAL A 491 3.94 21.42 14.84
C VAL A 491 2.95 20.79 13.86
N LEU A 492 1.89 20.17 14.40
CA LEU A 492 0.77 19.65 13.63
C LEU A 492 -0.14 20.80 13.16
N ILE A 493 -0.30 20.93 11.84
CA ILE A 493 -1.13 21.98 11.22
C ILE A 493 -2.52 21.45 10.91
N TRP A 494 -2.59 20.26 10.31
CA TRP A 494 -3.83 19.61 9.90
C TRP A 494 -3.69 18.10 10.00
N SER A 495 -4.79 17.42 10.33
CA SER A 495 -4.86 15.96 10.33
C SER A 495 -6.23 15.44 9.88
N CYS A 496 -6.22 14.25 9.30
CA CYS A 496 -7.41 13.44 9.03
C CYS A 496 -7.13 12.00 9.46
N VAL A 497 -8.02 11.43 10.26
CA VAL A 497 -7.97 10.04 10.69
C VAL A 497 -9.24 9.35 10.20
N TYR A 498 -9.11 8.16 9.62
CA TYR A 498 -10.23 7.39 9.11
C TYR A 498 -9.93 5.89 9.19
N VAL A 499 -10.98 5.06 9.04
CA VAL A 499 -10.85 3.61 9.07
C VAL A 499 -11.29 3.03 7.73
N GLN A 500 -10.45 2.15 7.19
CA GLN A 500 -10.68 1.43 5.95
C GLN A 500 -10.99 -0.04 6.25
N GLU A 501 -12.04 -0.58 5.64
CA GLU A 501 -12.32 -2.02 5.65
C GLU A 501 -11.43 -2.76 4.63
N ILE A 502 -10.90 -3.92 5.03
CA ILE A 502 -10.18 -4.81 4.13
C ILE A 502 -11.14 -5.86 3.59
N THR A 503 -11.28 -5.90 2.27
CA THR A 503 -11.98 -6.98 1.56
C THR A 503 -10.98 -7.79 0.76
N GLN A 504 -11.08 -9.12 0.87
CA GLN A 504 -10.32 -10.03 0.02
C GLN A 504 -10.96 -10.11 -1.37
N GLY A 505 -10.13 -10.36 -2.38
CA GLY A 505 -10.62 -10.64 -3.72
C GLY A 505 -11.36 -11.97 -3.80
N THR A 506 -12.25 -12.12 -4.78
CA THR A 506 -13.03 -13.35 -5.01
C THR A 506 -12.82 -13.85 -6.43
N SER A 507 -12.47 -15.12 -6.60
CA SER A 507 -12.32 -15.74 -7.93
C SER A 507 -13.66 -16.16 -8.54
N GLY A 508 -13.73 -16.28 -9.86
CA GLY A 508 -14.93 -16.68 -10.61
C GLY A 508 -15.14 -15.83 -11.85
N THR A 509 -16.25 -16.04 -12.57
CA THR A 509 -16.60 -15.28 -13.79
C THR A 509 -16.87 -13.80 -13.51
N VAL A 510 -17.37 -13.50 -12.31
CA VAL A 510 -17.43 -12.14 -11.75
C VAL A 510 -16.46 -12.11 -10.58
N LEU A 511 -15.34 -11.42 -10.78
CA LEU A 511 -14.22 -11.37 -9.86
C LEU A 511 -14.19 -10.03 -9.14
N SER A 512 -13.79 -10.03 -7.86
CA SER A 512 -13.53 -8.81 -7.09
C SER A 512 -12.03 -8.68 -6.85
N CYS A 513 -11.47 -7.50 -7.09
CA CYS A 513 -10.09 -7.20 -6.75
C CYS A 513 -9.92 -6.90 -5.24
N PRO A 514 -8.74 -7.21 -4.66
CA PRO A 514 -8.49 -6.94 -3.25
C PRO A 514 -8.41 -5.43 -2.95
N MET A 515 -8.88 -5.03 -1.77
CA MET A 515 -8.60 -3.69 -1.23
C MET A 515 -7.12 -3.51 -0.94
N PRO A 516 -6.60 -2.26 -0.90
CA PRO A 516 -5.29 -2.01 -0.36
C PRO A 516 -5.15 -2.57 1.06
N ASP A 517 -4.23 -3.50 1.25
CA ASP A 517 -3.95 -4.13 2.54
C ASP A 517 -3.30 -3.18 3.56
N GLU A 518 -3.03 -3.73 4.75
CA GLU A 518 -2.33 -3.08 5.87
C GLU A 518 -0.81 -2.94 5.66
N ASN A 519 -0.24 -3.67 4.70
CA ASN A 519 1.20 -3.76 4.50
C ASN A 519 1.77 -2.45 3.95
N LEU A 520 3.04 -2.18 4.29
CA LEU A 520 3.78 -1.05 3.71
C LEU A 520 4.22 -1.31 2.27
N ASP A 521 4.52 -2.56 1.92
CA ASP A 521 4.98 -2.95 0.58
C ASP A 521 3.82 -3.44 -0.29
N TYR A 522 4.12 -3.93 -1.50
CA TYR A 522 3.11 -4.35 -2.48
C TYR A 522 3.09 -5.86 -2.73
N ARG A 523 3.82 -6.66 -1.93
CA ARG A 523 4.05 -8.09 -2.23
C ARG A 523 2.75 -8.90 -2.20
N ASP A 524 1.99 -8.81 -1.11
CA ASP A 524 0.75 -9.58 -0.93
C ASP A 524 -0.31 -9.19 -2.00
N ILE A 525 -0.40 -7.90 -2.33
CA ILE A 525 -1.28 -7.40 -3.41
C ILE A 525 -0.85 -7.94 -4.77
N LEU A 526 0.45 -7.91 -5.08
CA LEU A 526 0.95 -8.38 -6.36
C LEU A 526 0.79 -9.90 -6.51
N GLU A 527 1.09 -10.65 -5.46
CA GLU A 527 0.89 -12.11 -5.42
C GLU A 527 -0.59 -12.46 -5.63
N SER A 528 -1.49 -11.79 -4.90
CA SER A 528 -2.94 -11.97 -5.07
C SER A 528 -3.39 -11.62 -6.49
N THR A 529 -2.89 -10.53 -7.07
CA THR A 529 -3.23 -10.10 -8.43
C THR A 529 -2.77 -11.11 -9.48
N LYS A 530 -1.58 -11.69 -9.32
CA LYS A 530 -1.08 -12.76 -10.20
C LYS A 530 -1.88 -14.03 -10.09
N GLN A 531 -2.28 -14.40 -8.86
CA GLN A 531 -3.12 -15.56 -8.64
C GLN A 531 -4.46 -15.39 -9.37
N LEU A 532 -5.09 -14.22 -9.24
CA LEU A 532 -6.33 -13.90 -9.95
C LEU A 532 -6.18 -14.01 -11.47
N PHE A 533 -5.06 -13.54 -12.04
CA PHE A 533 -4.78 -13.71 -13.47
C PHE A 533 -4.62 -15.19 -13.85
N THR A 534 -3.82 -15.94 -13.07
CA THR A 534 -3.51 -17.36 -13.34
C THR A 534 -4.77 -18.23 -13.22
N ASP A 535 -5.64 -17.95 -12.25
CA ASP A 535 -6.92 -18.64 -12.08
C ASP A 535 -7.86 -18.36 -13.27
N THR A 536 -7.82 -17.15 -13.83
CA THR A 536 -8.66 -16.75 -14.96
C THR A 536 -8.11 -17.27 -16.30
N TYR A 537 -6.78 -17.27 -16.46
CA TYR A 537 -6.06 -17.62 -17.68
C TYR A 537 -4.84 -18.52 -17.38
N PRO A 538 -5.07 -19.81 -17.07
CA PRO A 538 -4.00 -20.70 -16.59
C PRO A 538 -2.91 -21.01 -17.64
N ASP A 539 -3.25 -20.87 -18.93
CA ASP A 539 -2.33 -21.14 -20.04
C ASP A 539 -1.57 -19.89 -20.52
N GLU A 540 -1.83 -18.71 -19.94
CA GLU A 540 -1.21 -17.44 -20.36
C GLU A 540 -0.10 -17.01 -19.40
N GLU A 541 1.00 -16.47 -19.93
CA GLU A 541 2.09 -15.94 -19.10
C GLU A 541 1.72 -14.55 -18.53
N PHE A 542 1.90 -14.38 -17.22
CA PHE A 542 1.67 -13.08 -16.56
C PHE A 542 2.75 -12.06 -16.95
N LEU A 543 2.39 -11.07 -17.77
CA LEU A 543 3.24 -9.94 -18.21
C LEU A 543 4.65 -10.39 -18.66
N PRO A 544 4.75 -11.08 -19.82
CA PRO A 544 6.03 -11.61 -20.31
C PRO A 544 7.03 -10.49 -20.58
N ARG A 545 8.34 -10.78 -20.48
CA ARG A 545 9.41 -9.76 -20.66
C ARG A 545 9.35 -9.03 -22.01
N ASN A 546 8.85 -9.67 -23.05
CA ASN A 546 8.69 -9.07 -24.38
C ASN A 546 7.39 -8.24 -24.52
N ALA A 547 6.62 -8.08 -23.43
CA ALA A 547 5.37 -7.34 -23.46
C ALA A 547 5.58 -5.82 -23.47
N ALA A 548 6.75 -5.32 -23.05
CA ALA A 548 7.08 -3.90 -23.11
C ALA A 548 6.86 -3.33 -24.52
N PRO A 549 6.20 -2.15 -24.65
CA PRO A 549 6.14 -1.47 -25.93
C PRO A 549 7.55 -1.05 -26.36
N LYS A 550 7.90 -1.29 -27.63
CA LYS A 550 9.15 -0.79 -28.20
C LYS A 550 9.05 0.73 -28.34
N TYR A 551 9.67 1.47 -27.44
CA TYR A 551 9.83 2.91 -27.60
C TYR A 551 10.89 3.17 -28.68
N ALA A 552 10.64 4.13 -29.56
CA ALA A 552 11.42 4.35 -30.78
C ALA A 552 12.78 5.05 -30.55
N ASP A 553 13.31 5.08 -29.33
CA ASP A 553 14.48 5.89 -28.96
C ASP A 553 15.68 5.09 -28.41
N ASP A 554 15.67 3.75 -28.51
CA ASP A 554 16.89 2.94 -28.29
C ASP A 554 17.77 2.88 -29.55
N ASP A 555 18.17 4.06 -30.04
CA ASP A 555 19.29 4.23 -30.99
C ASP A 555 20.64 4.35 -30.25
N SER A 556 20.71 3.87 -28.99
CA SER A 556 21.95 3.86 -28.20
C SER A 556 22.74 2.54 -28.27
N ASP A 557 22.21 1.51 -28.95
CA ASP A 557 22.91 0.24 -29.22
C ASP A 557 23.77 0.26 -30.51
N LEU A 558 24.12 1.45 -31.01
CA LEU A 558 25.10 1.63 -32.09
C LEU A 558 26.25 2.55 -31.65
N ALA A 559 27.05 2.08 -30.70
CA ALA A 559 28.46 2.45 -30.61
C ALA A 559 29.27 1.28 -30.05
N GLU A 560 30.26 0.86 -30.84
CA GLU A 560 31.25 -0.21 -30.58
C GLU A 560 31.98 -0.13 -29.24
#